data_AF-A0A0A7LJ04-F1
#
_entry.id   AF-A0A0A7LJ04-F1
#
_cell.length_a   1.000
_cell.length_b   1.000
_cell.length_c   1.000
_cell.angle_alpha   90.00
_cell.angle_beta   90.00
_cell.angle_gamma   90.00
#
_symmetry.space_group_name_H-M   'P 1'
#
loop_
_entity.id
_entity.type
_entity.pdbx_description
1 polymer ?
#
loop_
_entity_poly.entity_id
_entity_poly.type
_entity_poly.pdbx_seq_one_letter_code
_entity_poly.pdbx_strand_id
1 'polypeptide(L)'
;MVGAFFTLILCLMRVLFSYSLAALLLFGSCSQAQSEKSPHEPKGSSGKKHKKESLENRFTEAAVPGLKRLGQLEGVQESSGLALGQPGTYYTMGDQGNPPILYQVDGDGKLLKEVRLSATNEDWESITHSPDGTLFVADAGNNNNSRRDLTIYRVNPAQPDAVGQIHFTYPDQQEFPPKKKQRNFDCEASVWHDGQIYLFTRDRGSKAISKVYTVPDKSGTYTARRVASLSIPDEVTDASISPNGRQLVLMGSEQMFVLKGASLSSLLKAKPRRIALPGAGQTEGVLFTDDQTLLISSEQGSLYQYKMP
;
A
#
# COMPACT_ATOMS: atom_id res chain seq x y z
N MET A 1 54.58 39.36 -23.40
CA MET A 1 54.33 38.47 -24.55
C MET A 1 53.64 37.22 -24.02
N VAL A 2 52.30 37.25 -24.04
CA VAL A 2 51.43 36.28 -24.76
C VAL A 2 51.48 34.89 -24.10
N GLY A 3 50.51 34.41 -23.31
CA GLY A 3 49.07 34.62 -23.39
C GLY A 3 48.44 33.59 -24.34
N ALA A 4 47.53 32.76 -23.84
CA ALA A 4 46.69 31.80 -24.57
C ALA A 4 47.35 30.49 -25.05
N PHE A 5 47.34 29.47 -24.19
CA PHE A 5 47.06 28.08 -24.57
C PHE A 5 46.43 27.33 -23.37
N PHE A 6 45.49 28.01 -22.70
CA PHE A 6 44.42 27.37 -21.95
C PHE A 6 43.21 27.33 -22.89
N THR A 7 42.42 26.26 -22.83
CA THR A 7 41.11 26.10 -23.49
C THR A 7 41.13 25.61 -24.95
N LEU A 8 41.54 24.37 -25.20
CA LEU A 8 41.06 23.57 -26.35
C LEU A 8 41.40 22.08 -26.13
N ILE A 9 40.54 21.36 -25.41
CA ILE A 9 40.19 19.91 -25.46
C ILE A 9 39.26 19.67 -24.26
N LEU A 10 38.15 20.41 -24.23
CA LEU A 10 36.98 20.17 -23.38
C LEU A 10 35.83 21.01 -23.94
N CYS A 11 35.56 20.81 -25.24
CA CYS A 11 34.44 21.43 -25.93
C CYS A 11 34.10 20.59 -27.16
N LEU A 12 33.48 19.44 -26.92
CA LEU A 12 32.56 18.78 -27.86
C LEU A 12 31.72 17.81 -27.01
N MET A 13 30.40 17.82 -27.20
CA MET A 13 29.37 17.10 -26.43
C MET A 13 28.82 17.80 -25.17
N ARG A 14 28.35 19.03 -25.34
CA ARG A 14 27.12 19.55 -24.70
C ARG A 14 26.86 20.94 -25.25
N VAL A 15 26.04 21.03 -26.31
CA VAL A 15 25.04 22.08 -26.60
C VAL A 15 24.30 21.58 -27.85
N LEU A 16 23.03 21.98 -27.96
CA LEU A 16 22.02 21.73 -28.99
C LEU A 16 21.11 20.54 -28.65
N PHE A 17 19.81 20.66 -28.42
CA PHE A 17 18.87 21.75 -28.71
C PHE A 17 17.62 21.54 -27.83
N SER A 18 17.18 22.58 -27.13
CA SER A 18 15.86 22.67 -26.50
C SER A 18 14.88 23.14 -27.57
N TYR A 19 13.79 22.41 -27.86
CA TYR A 19 12.58 23.01 -28.41
C TYR A 19 11.30 22.33 -27.89
N SER A 20 10.47 23.22 -27.37
CA SER A 20 9.08 23.16 -26.96
C SER A 20 8.09 22.47 -27.93
N LEU A 21 7.12 21.79 -27.29
CA LEU A 21 5.67 22.00 -27.43
C LEU A 21 4.90 21.51 -28.67
N ALA A 22 3.73 20.97 -28.35
CA ALA A 22 2.46 21.01 -29.06
C ALA A 22 2.09 19.82 -29.95
N ALA A 23 0.98 19.21 -29.50
CA ALA A 23 0.15 18.24 -30.19
C ALA A 23 -0.29 18.68 -31.58
N LEU A 24 -0.37 17.72 -32.51
CA LEU A 24 -1.36 17.73 -33.60
C LEU A 24 -1.56 16.28 -34.09
N LEU A 25 -2.66 15.66 -33.67
CA LEU A 25 -3.31 14.59 -34.42
C LEU A 25 -4.77 14.99 -34.60
N LEU A 26 -5.12 15.35 -35.84
CA LEU A 26 -6.48 15.32 -36.33
C LEU A 26 -6.44 14.69 -37.72
N PHE A 27 -7.17 13.59 -37.91
CA PHE A 27 -8.19 13.47 -38.96
C PHE A 27 -9.20 12.41 -38.54
N GLY A 28 -10.42 12.85 -38.33
CA GLY A 28 -11.59 12.05 -38.03
C GLY A 28 -12.83 12.93 -38.21
N SER A 29 -13.25 13.06 -39.46
CA SER A 29 -14.36 13.88 -39.94
C SER A 29 -15.65 13.70 -39.14
N CYS A 30 -16.34 14.81 -38.88
CA CYS A 30 -17.79 14.85 -39.01
C CYS A 30 -18.27 16.28 -39.29
N SER A 31 -19.11 16.38 -40.31
CA SER A 31 -19.66 17.58 -40.93
C SER A 31 -20.55 18.39 -39.98
N GLN A 32 -20.47 19.72 -40.09
CA GLN A 32 -21.43 20.65 -39.50
C GLN A 32 -22.67 20.77 -40.39
N ALA A 33 -23.85 20.78 -39.76
CA ALA A 33 -25.03 21.45 -40.30
C ALA A 33 -25.56 22.42 -39.24
N GLN A 34 -25.59 23.70 -39.59
CA GLN A 34 -26.28 24.77 -38.88
C GLN A 34 -27.77 24.76 -39.27
N SER A 35 -28.66 25.13 -38.34
CA SER A 35 -29.92 25.77 -38.71
C SER A 35 -30.39 26.76 -37.65
N GLU A 36 -30.88 27.89 -38.16
CA GLU A 36 -31.31 29.10 -37.49
C GLU A 36 -32.67 29.00 -36.76
N LYS A 37 -33.05 30.13 -36.14
CA LYS A 37 -34.17 30.40 -35.23
C LYS A 37 -35.58 30.21 -35.85
N SER A 38 -36.50 29.71 -34.99
CA SER A 38 -37.95 29.96 -34.71
C SER A 38 -38.76 30.96 -35.58
N PRO A 39 -40.13 30.95 -35.62
CA PRO A 39 -41.10 30.47 -34.58
C PRO A 39 -42.41 29.80 -35.08
N HIS A 40 -43.13 29.06 -34.20
CA HIS A 40 -44.61 29.12 -34.04
C HIS A 40 -45.14 28.06 -33.02
N GLU A 41 -45.90 28.53 -32.03
CA GLU A 41 -46.92 27.78 -31.26
C GLU A 41 -48.28 27.81 -32.01
N PRO A 42 -49.35 27.00 -31.70
CA PRO A 42 -49.67 26.43 -30.37
C PRO A 42 -50.40 25.04 -30.29
N LYS A 43 -50.63 24.61 -29.03
CA LYS A 43 -51.71 23.75 -28.44
C LYS A 43 -51.65 22.20 -28.59
N GLY A 44 -51.75 21.52 -27.43
CA GLY A 44 -52.45 20.22 -27.32
C GLY A 44 -51.96 19.21 -26.27
N SER A 45 -52.53 19.30 -25.06
CA SER A 45 -52.79 18.23 -24.05
C SER A 45 -52.27 16.79 -24.29
N SER A 46 -51.50 16.23 -23.34
CA SER A 46 -51.98 15.16 -22.45
C SER A 46 -50.82 14.57 -21.63
N GLY A 47 -51.07 14.35 -20.34
CA GLY A 47 -50.04 14.01 -19.36
C GLY A 47 -49.61 12.54 -19.39
N LYS A 48 -48.32 12.33 -19.09
CA LYS A 48 -47.81 11.15 -18.38
C LYS A 48 -46.68 11.62 -17.45
N LYS A 49 -46.93 11.60 -16.14
CA LYS A 49 -45.91 11.76 -15.11
C LYS A 49 -44.98 10.55 -15.18
N HIS A 50 -43.83 10.69 -15.85
CA HIS A 50 -42.72 9.78 -15.65
C HIS A 50 -42.12 10.04 -14.28
N LYS A 51 -42.39 9.12 -13.35
CA LYS A 51 -41.70 9.02 -12.07
C LYS A 51 -40.22 8.73 -12.39
N LYS A 52 -39.38 9.76 -12.28
CA LYS A 52 -37.92 9.64 -12.38
C LYS A 52 -37.45 9.02 -11.06
N GLU A 53 -37.65 7.72 -10.93
CA GLU A 53 -36.97 6.90 -9.93
C GLU A 53 -35.50 6.84 -10.36
N SER A 54 -34.64 7.52 -9.62
CA SER A 54 -33.20 7.48 -9.86
C SER A 54 -32.73 6.04 -9.72
N LEU A 55 -32.13 5.53 -10.79
CA LEU A 55 -31.43 4.25 -10.88
C LEU A 55 -30.10 4.28 -10.11
N GLU A 56 -30.08 4.80 -8.89
CA GLU A 56 -28.87 4.88 -8.05
C GLU A 56 -28.83 3.82 -6.94
N ASN A 57 -29.82 2.93 -6.82
CA ASN A 57 -29.84 1.92 -5.75
C ASN A 57 -30.00 0.49 -6.25
N ARG A 58 -29.07 0.01 -7.09
CA ARG A 58 -28.99 -1.43 -7.42
C ARG A 58 -27.57 -2.00 -7.47
N PHE A 59 -26.79 -1.76 -6.41
CA PHE A 59 -25.76 -2.68 -5.92
C PHE A 59 -25.66 -2.53 -4.41
N THR A 60 -26.66 -3.03 -3.68
CA THR A 60 -26.41 -3.41 -2.29
C THR A 60 -25.72 -4.77 -2.34
N GLU A 61 -24.40 -4.77 -2.47
CA GLU A 61 -23.62 -5.84 -1.87
C GLU A 61 -24.12 -5.99 -0.44
N ALA A 62 -24.43 -7.22 -0.03
CA ALA A 62 -24.92 -7.46 1.33
C ALA A 62 -23.91 -6.85 2.31
N ALA A 63 -24.35 -5.93 3.16
CA ALA A 63 -23.48 -5.24 4.11
C ALA A 63 -22.70 -6.28 4.92
N VAL A 64 -21.37 -6.21 4.88
CA VAL A 64 -20.50 -7.10 5.65
C VAL A 64 -20.66 -6.75 7.13
N PRO A 65 -21.18 -7.66 7.98
CA PRO A 65 -21.36 -7.37 9.39
C PRO A 65 -20.04 -6.96 10.05
N GLY A 66 -20.04 -5.84 10.76
CA GLY A 66 -18.86 -5.28 11.42
C GLY A 66 -18.02 -4.34 10.55
N LEU A 67 -18.19 -4.33 9.22
CA LEU A 67 -17.50 -3.42 8.32
C LEU A 67 -18.27 -2.09 8.21
N LYS A 68 -17.57 -0.97 8.43
CA LYS A 68 -18.10 0.38 8.32
C LYS A 68 -17.07 1.25 7.60
N ARG A 69 -17.47 1.91 6.51
CA ARG A 69 -16.65 2.95 5.90
C ARG A 69 -16.56 4.16 6.84
N LEU A 70 -15.34 4.62 7.12
CA LEU A 70 -15.07 5.79 7.95
C LEU A 70 -14.89 7.03 7.09
N GLY A 71 -14.06 6.93 6.06
CA GLY A 71 -13.69 8.08 5.25
C GLY A 71 -12.70 7.71 4.14
N GLN A 72 -11.75 8.61 3.91
CA GLN A 72 -10.83 8.56 2.79
C GLN A 72 -9.51 9.19 3.21
N LEU A 73 -8.38 8.53 2.92
CA LEU A 73 -7.05 9.05 3.14
C LEU A 73 -6.81 10.25 2.21
N GLU A 74 -6.53 11.41 2.79
CA GLU A 74 -6.25 12.64 2.06
C GLU A 74 -4.76 12.76 1.72
N GLY A 75 -4.45 13.07 0.47
CA GLY A 75 -3.08 13.41 0.05
C GLY A 75 -2.12 12.22 -0.08
N VAL A 76 -2.61 10.99 0.07
CA VAL A 76 -1.82 9.76 -0.09
C VAL A 76 -2.20 9.08 -1.39
N GLN A 77 -1.28 9.05 -2.35
CA GLN A 77 -1.43 8.27 -3.58
C GLN A 77 -0.96 6.84 -3.30
N GLU A 78 -1.74 5.85 -3.74
CA GLU A 78 -1.40 4.42 -3.64
C GLU A 78 -0.97 4.05 -2.22
N SER A 79 -1.89 4.27 -1.27
CA SER A 79 -1.62 4.05 0.16
C SER A 79 -1.30 2.58 0.42
N SER A 80 -0.19 2.34 1.13
CA SER A 80 0.26 1.00 1.53
C SER A 80 0.61 0.97 3.03
N GLY A 81 0.05 0.02 3.75
CA GLY A 81 0.22 -0.19 5.19
C GLY A 81 -0.46 0.83 6.14
N LEU A 82 -0.61 0.43 7.41
CA LEU A 82 -1.09 1.29 8.50
C LEU A 82 -0.31 1.03 9.79
N ALA A 83 0.10 2.09 10.49
CA ALA A 83 0.72 1.99 11.81
C ALA A 83 0.08 2.95 12.82
N LEU A 84 0.16 2.61 14.11
CA LEU A 84 -0.39 3.43 15.17
C LEU A 84 0.46 4.68 15.39
N GLY A 85 -0.18 5.84 15.49
CA GLY A 85 0.46 7.09 15.90
C GLY A 85 0.16 7.45 17.36
N GLN A 86 0.08 8.75 17.64
CA GLN A 86 -0.51 9.24 18.89
C GLN A 86 -2.00 8.84 18.97
N PRO A 87 -2.62 8.81 20.16
CA PRO A 87 -4.01 8.39 20.31
C PRO A 87 -4.96 9.05 19.31
N GLY A 88 -5.69 8.24 18.55
CA GLY A 88 -6.62 8.69 17.51
C GLY A 88 -5.99 9.07 16.16
N THR A 89 -4.67 8.88 16.02
CA THR A 89 -3.93 9.13 14.78
C THR A 89 -3.22 7.88 14.29
N TYR A 90 -3.00 7.83 12.98
CA TYR A 90 -2.41 6.70 12.28
C TYR A 90 -1.35 7.21 11.30
N TYR A 91 -0.36 6.39 11.02
CA TYR A 91 0.59 6.62 9.94
C TYR A 91 0.25 5.70 8.78
N THR A 92 0.36 6.24 7.57
CA THR A 92 0.38 5.50 6.30
C THR A 92 1.52 6.02 5.44
N MET A 93 1.80 5.34 4.34
CA MET A 93 2.78 5.74 3.33
C MET A 93 2.24 5.41 1.93
N GLY A 94 2.86 5.99 0.90
CA GLY A 94 2.60 5.62 -0.49
C GLY A 94 3.65 4.61 -0.96
N ASP A 95 3.25 3.74 -1.88
CA ASP A 95 4.10 2.69 -2.46
C ASP A 95 5.14 3.22 -3.48
N GLN A 96 5.65 2.36 -4.37
CA GLN A 96 6.65 2.72 -5.38
C GLN A 96 6.31 3.98 -6.18
N GLY A 97 7.29 4.88 -6.28
CA GLY A 97 7.17 6.13 -7.04
C GLY A 97 6.69 7.32 -6.20
N ASN A 98 6.23 7.06 -4.97
CA ASN A 98 5.90 8.11 -4.01
C ASN A 98 7.16 8.64 -3.28
N PRO A 99 7.16 9.89 -2.81
CA PRO A 99 8.25 10.40 -1.99
C PRO A 99 8.34 9.64 -0.64
N PRO A 100 9.52 9.60 0.01
CA PRO A 100 9.72 8.93 1.30
C PRO A 100 9.09 9.75 2.45
N ILE A 101 7.76 9.79 2.49
CA ILE A 101 6.96 10.56 3.44
C ILE A 101 6.05 9.60 4.20
N LEU A 102 6.01 9.74 5.52
CA LEU A 102 4.94 9.20 6.34
C LEU A 102 3.83 10.23 6.49
N TYR A 103 2.60 9.82 6.19
CA TYR A 103 1.42 10.65 6.32
C TYR A 103 0.71 10.30 7.62
N GLN A 104 0.67 11.25 8.56
CA GLN A 104 -0.11 11.12 9.78
C GLN A 104 -1.54 11.58 9.51
N VAL A 105 -2.51 10.72 9.76
CA VAL A 105 -3.94 10.95 9.56
C VAL A 105 -4.73 10.75 10.84
N ASP A 106 -5.95 11.30 10.92
CA ASP A 106 -6.91 10.94 11.97
C ASP A 106 -7.75 9.70 11.59
N GLY A 107 -8.69 9.31 12.45
CA GLY A 107 -9.56 8.15 12.23
C GLY A 107 -10.56 8.26 11.09
N ASP A 108 -10.77 9.45 10.53
CA ASP A 108 -11.60 9.66 9.34
C ASP A 108 -10.75 9.73 8.06
N GLY A 109 -9.42 9.67 8.19
CA GLY A 109 -8.46 9.70 7.09
C GLY A 109 -7.96 11.09 6.73
N LYS A 110 -8.31 12.12 7.51
CA LYS A 110 -7.86 13.50 7.25
C LYS A 110 -6.37 13.63 7.51
N LEU A 111 -5.65 14.27 6.59
CA LEU A 111 -4.23 14.54 6.75
C LEU A 111 -3.96 15.54 7.87
N LEU A 112 -3.13 15.15 8.83
CA LEU A 112 -2.70 15.98 9.97
C LEU A 112 -1.28 16.50 9.78
N LYS A 113 -0.37 15.66 9.29
CA LYS A 113 1.05 15.98 9.17
C LYS A 113 1.74 15.08 8.15
N GLU A 114 2.67 15.65 7.40
CA GLU A 114 3.66 14.91 6.60
C GLU A 114 5.00 14.86 7.33
N VAL A 115 5.62 13.68 7.35
CA VAL A 115 6.92 13.44 7.98
C VAL A 115 7.85 12.88 6.90
N ARG A 116 8.64 13.77 6.27
CA ARG A 116 9.62 13.38 5.27
C ARG A 116 10.82 12.72 5.93
N LEU A 117 11.17 11.52 5.48
CA LEU A 117 12.28 10.74 6.01
C LEU A 117 13.56 10.97 5.21
N SER A 118 14.69 10.95 5.89
CA SER A 118 16.02 10.85 5.26
C SER A 118 16.28 9.42 4.76
N ALA A 119 15.47 8.96 3.80
CA ALA A 119 15.44 7.63 3.22
C ALA A 119 15.12 7.72 1.71
N THR A 120 15.20 6.59 0.99
CA THR A 120 14.63 6.45 -0.35
C THR A 120 13.40 5.56 -0.30
N ASN A 121 12.51 5.73 -1.27
CA ASN A 121 11.39 4.84 -1.53
C ASN A 121 11.62 4.18 -2.89
N GLU A 122 12.24 3.01 -2.89
CA GLU A 122 12.34 2.20 -4.11
C GLU A 122 11.05 1.38 -4.31
N ASP A 123 10.56 0.74 -3.24
CA ASP A 123 9.31 -0.04 -3.24
C ASP A 123 8.81 -0.26 -1.80
N TRP A 124 8.28 0.78 -1.16
CA TRP A 124 7.70 0.71 0.20
C TRP A 124 6.36 -0.03 0.16
N GLU A 125 6.23 -1.12 0.92
CA GLU A 125 5.01 -1.95 0.87
C GLU A 125 4.40 -2.28 2.23
N SER A 126 5.08 -1.94 3.33
CA SER A 126 4.48 -2.15 4.65
C SER A 126 5.06 -1.21 5.70
N ILE A 127 4.25 -0.88 6.70
CA ILE A 127 4.68 -0.16 7.90
C ILE A 127 4.14 -0.87 9.14
N THR A 128 5.01 -1.06 10.13
CA THR A 128 4.62 -1.59 11.45
C THR A 128 5.25 -0.74 12.56
N HIS A 129 4.89 -1.02 13.82
CA HIS A 129 5.36 -0.23 14.96
C HIS A 129 5.63 -1.09 16.19
N SER A 130 6.61 -0.68 16.99
CA SER A 130 6.81 -1.21 18.35
C SER A 130 6.00 -0.41 19.38
N PRO A 131 5.79 -0.96 20.60
CA PRO A 131 5.07 -0.28 21.68
C PRO A 131 5.66 1.07 22.11
N ASP A 132 6.94 1.31 21.83
CA ASP A 132 7.60 2.59 22.11
C ASP A 132 7.35 3.67 21.03
N GLY A 133 6.59 3.34 19.98
CA GLY A 133 6.26 4.25 18.88
C GLY A 133 7.35 4.33 17.80
N THR A 134 8.38 3.48 17.84
CA THR A 134 9.28 3.33 16.69
C THR A 134 8.53 2.70 15.52
N LEU A 135 8.64 3.30 14.35
CA LEU A 135 8.06 2.82 13.11
C LEU A 135 9.10 2.04 12.30
N PHE A 136 8.64 1.01 11.60
CA PHE A 136 9.43 0.17 10.73
C PHE A 136 8.78 0.14 9.35
N VAL A 137 9.42 0.77 8.37
CA VAL A 137 8.93 0.88 6.99
C VAL A 137 9.71 -0.08 6.11
N ALA A 138 9.04 -1.04 5.49
CA ALA A 138 9.66 -2.04 4.63
C ALA A 138 9.75 -1.54 3.18
N ASP A 139 10.95 -1.16 2.76
CA ASP A 139 11.32 -0.98 1.36
C ASP A 139 11.76 -2.34 0.79
N ALA A 140 10.76 -3.17 0.53
CA ALA A 140 10.96 -4.57 0.23
C ALA A 140 9.94 -5.16 -0.76
N GLY A 141 9.12 -4.31 -1.38
CA GLY A 141 8.39 -4.64 -2.59
C GLY A 141 9.36 -5.12 -3.67
N ASN A 142 8.98 -6.20 -4.34
CA ASN A 142 9.85 -6.95 -5.22
C ASN A 142 9.02 -7.83 -6.17
N ASN A 143 8.09 -7.22 -6.91
CA ASN A 143 7.19 -7.87 -7.89
C ASN A 143 7.90 -8.86 -8.83
N ASN A 144 9.11 -8.48 -9.27
CA ASN A 144 9.92 -9.33 -10.15
C ASN A 144 10.74 -10.39 -9.42
N ASN A 145 10.87 -10.30 -8.10
CA ASN A 145 11.67 -11.15 -7.22
C ASN A 145 13.17 -11.09 -7.57
N SER A 146 13.65 -9.94 -8.05
CA SER A 146 15.02 -9.71 -8.52
C SER A 146 15.83 -8.75 -7.66
N ARG A 147 15.19 -8.02 -6.73
CA ARG A 147 15.89 -7.09 -5.82
C ARG A 147 16.81 -7.81 -4.84
N ARG A 148 17.91 -7.14 -4.49
CA ARG A 148 18.99 -7.64 -3.59
C ARG A 148 19.29 -6.67 -2.44
N ASP A 149 18.56 -5.56 -2.39
CA ASP A 149 18.78 -4.36 -1.59
C ASP A 149 17.61 -4.12 -0.62
N LEU A 150 16.90 -5.19 -0.25
CA LEU A 150 15.74 -5.14 0.64
C LEU A 150 16.13 -4.52 1.98
N THR A 151 15.36 -3.53 2.40
CA THR A 151 15.70 -2.70 3.57
C THR A 151 14.44 -2.42 4.38
N ILE A 152 14.58 -2.40 5.71
CA ILE A 152 13.56 -1.88 6.61
C ILE A 152 14.14 -0.63 7.27
N TYR A 153 13.45 0.49 7.12
CA TYR A 153 13.80 1.74 7.78
C TYR A 153 13.21 1.76 9.18
N ARG A 154 14.07 1.94 10.18
CA ARG A 154 13.71 2.11 11.59
C ARG A 154 13.68 3.59 11.92
N VAL A 155 12.52 4.12 12.29
CA VAL A 155 12.30 5.57 12.37
C VAL A 155 11.57 5.93 13.66
N ASN A 156 12.08 6.94 14.36
CA ASN A 156 11.27 7.70 15.31
C ASN A 156 10.65 8.88 14.55
N PRO A 157 9.31 9.00 14.43
CA PRO A 157 8.69 10.10 13.68
C PRO A 157 8.97 11.49 14.27
N ALA A 158 9.45 11.59 15.51
CA ALA A 158 9.93 12.83 16.10
C ALA A 158 11.37 13.22 15.68
N GLN A 159 12.12 12.29 15.08
CA GLN A 159 13.49 12.47 14.59
C GLN A 159 13.61 11.94 13.15
N PRO A 160 12.91 12.55 12.18
CA PRO A 160 12.78 12.01 10.82
C PRO A 160 14.09 11.95 10.01
N ASP A 161 15.11 12.69 10.46
CA ASP A 161 16.46 12.66 9.86
C ASP A 161 17.34 11.52 10.41
N ALA A 162 16.96 10.94 11.56
CA ALA A 162 17.70 9.85 12.20
C ALA A 162 17.09 8.49 11.82
N VAL A 163 17.33 8.07 10.58
CA VAL A 163 16.80 6.82 10.03
C VAL A 163 17.82 5.69 10.22
N GLY A 164 17.42 4.64 10.96
CA GLY A 164 18.15 3.38 11.02
C GLY A 164 17.81 2.47 9.83
N GLN A 165 18.72 1.60 9.43
CA GLN A 165 18.53 0.67 8.32
C GLN A 165 18.78 -0.78 8.75
N ILE A 166 17.83 -1.64 8.44
CA ILE A 166 17.90 -3.09 8.63
C ILE A 166 17.89 -3.71 7.24
N HIS A 167 19.08 -4.00 6.71
CA HIS A 167 19.20 -4.70 5.43
C HIS A 167 18.98 -6.19 5.65
N PHE A 168 18.26 -6.83 4.72
CA PHE A 168 18.06 -8.26 4.83
C PHE A 168 18.07 -8.99 3.50
N THR A 169 18.44 -10.27 3.56
CA THR A 169 18.32 -11.22 2.45
C THR A 169 17.54 -12.44 2.88
N TYR A 170 16.89 -13.10 1.93
CA TYR A 170 16.22 -14.37 2.19
C TYR A 170 17.21 -15.53 2.16
N PRO A 171 17.13 -16.48 3.12
CA PRO A 171 18.05 -17.62 3.18
C PRO A 171 17.85 -18.61 2.02
N ASP A 172 16.65 -18.63 1.42
CA ASP A 172 16.24 -19.59 0.39
C ASP A 172 16.08 -18.97 -1.02
N GLN A 173 16.48 -17.71 -1.24
CA GLN A 173 16.48 -17.09 -2.57
C GLN A 173 17.85 -17.22 -3.24
N GLN A 174 18.00 -18.22 -4.12
CA GLN A 174 19.26 -18.49 -4.81
C GLN A 174 19.37 -17.79 -6.18
N GLU A 175 18.23 -17.43 -6.78
CA GLU A 175 18.13 -16.81 -8.10
C GLU A 175 17.39 -15.46 -7.99
N PHE A 176 17.78 -14.50 -8.83
CA PHE A 176 17.27 -13.12 -8.84
C PHE A 176 17.01 -12.67 -10.30
N PRO A 177 15.86 -12.98 -10.90
CA PRO A 177 14.70 -13.64 -10.29
C PRO A 177 14.73 -15.16 -10.37
N PRO A 178 14.06 -15.88 -9.46
CA PRO A 178 13.80 -17.29 -9.64
C PRO A 178 12.80 -17.52 -10.78
N LYS A 179 12.66 -18.78 -11.19
CA LYS A 179 11.60 -19.19 -12.14
C LYS A 179 10.23 -18.72 -11.65
N LYS A 180 9.34 -18.35 -12.58
CA LYS A 180 8.01 -17.77 -12.27
C LYS A 180 7.25 -18.51 -11.17
N LYS A 181 7.19 -19.86 -11.21
CA LYS A 181 6.51 -20.70 -10.21
C LYS A 181 7.12 -20.67 -8.80
N GLN A 182 8.32 -20.12 -8.65
CA GLN A 182 9.08 -20.04 -7.41
C GLN A 182 9.22 -18.60 -6.90
N ARG A 183 8.57 -17.62 -7.54
CA ARG A 183 8.57 -16.21 -7.13
C ARG A 183 7.71 -16.00 -5.90
N ASN A 184 8.34 -16.13 -4.74
CA ASN A 184 7.72 -15.95 -3.44
C ASN A 184 8.74 -15.34 -2.46
N PHE A 185 9.26 -14.18 -2.85
CA PHE A 185 10.27 -13.33 -2.21
C PHE A 185 9.94 -11.84 -2.36
N ASP A 186 8.65 -11.55 -2.52
CA ASP A 186 8.06 -10.22 -2.56
C ASP A 186 7.54 -9.89 -1.17
N CYS A 187 8.08 -8.90 -0.47
CA CYS A 187 7.70 -8.60 0.92
C CYS A 187 6.70 -7.48 0.98
N GLU A 188 5.47 -7.81 1.35
CA GLU A 188 4.33 -6.89 1.20
C GLU A 188 3.55 -6.72 2.50
N ALA A 189 4.03 -7.33 3.57
CA ALA A 189 3.40 -7.21 4.87
C ALA A 189 4.43 -7.44 5.97
N SER A 190 4.27 -6.74 7.08
CA SER A 190 5.15 -6.86 8.22
C SER A 190 4.43 -6.64 9.55
N VAL A 191 4.86 -7.35 10.60
CA VAL A 191 4.43 -7.07 11.98
C VAL A 191 5.63 -7.06 12.91
N TRP A 192 5.69 -6.10 13.82
CA TRP A 192 6.62 -6.12 14.95
C TRP A 192 6.04 -6.96 16.09
N HIS A 193 6.87 -7.81 16.71
CA HIS A 193 6.53 -8.54 17.93
C HIS A 193 7.80 -8.93 18.69
N ASP A 194 7.87 -8.59 19.97
CA ASP A 194 8.96 -8.98 20.90
C ASP A 194 10.37 -8.71 20.36
N GLY A 195 10.60 -7.49 19.85
CA GLY A 195 11.92 -7.05 19.35
C GLY A 195 12.30 -7.61 17.97
N GLN A 196 11.37 -8.28 17.31
CA GLN A 196 11.56 -8.87 16.00
C GLN A 196 10.55 -8.30 15.01
N ILE A 197 10.97 -8.16 13.75
CA ILE A 197 10.08 -7.85 12.64
C ILE A 197 9.82 -9.16 11.91
N TYR A 198 8.55 -9.48 11.70
CA TYR A 198 8.08 -10.62 10.93
C TYR A 198 7.63 -10.13 9.57
N LEU A 199 8.12 -10.78 8.52
CA LEU A 199 7.93 -10.39 7.12
C LEU A 199 7.12 -11.46 6.42
N PHE A 200 6.07 -11.07 5.72
CA PHE A 200 5.17 -11.97 5.02
C PHE A 200 5.25 -11.69 3.53
N THR A 201 5.39 -12.76 2.75
CA THR A 201 5.56 -12.61 1.32
C THR A 201 4.23 -12.60 0.57
N ARG A 202 4.16 -11.80 -0.50
CA ARG A 202 3.16 -11.92 -1.58
C ARG A 202 3.63 -12.98 -2.57
N ASP A 203 2.84 -14.03 -2.76
CA ASP A 203 3.22 -15.17 -3.61
C ASP A 203 2.93 -14.88 -5.08
N ARG A 204 3.87 -14.22 -5.76
CA ARG A 204 3.82 -13.94 -7.21
C ARG A 204 3.90 -15.20 -8.10
N GLY A 205 4.11 -16.37 -7.50
CA GLY A 205 4.20 -17.66 -8.17
C GLY A 205 2.89 -18.44 -8.15
N SER A 206 2.61 -19.13 -7.04
CA SER A 206 1.42 -19.97 -6.90
C SER A 206 0.19 -19.25 -6.37
N LYS A 207 0.35 -18.05 -5.80
CA LYS A 207 -0.70 -17.29 -5.11
C LYS A 207 -1.42 -18.11 -4.03
N ALA A 208 -0.65 -18.89 -3.27
CA ALA A 208 -1.21 -19.88 -2.34
C ALA A 208 -0.50 -19.95 -0.99
N ILE A 209 0.73 -19.45 -0.90
CA ILE A 209 1.56 -19.58 0.29
C ILE A 209 2.22 -18.24 0.62
N SER A 210 1.93 -17.67 1.78
CA SER A 210 2.77 -16.59 2.31
C SER A 210 3.87 -17.21 3.18
N LYS A 211 5.13 -17.04 2.80
CA LYS A 211 6.27 -17.43 3.63
C LYS A 211 6.47 -16.36 4.69
N VAL A 212 6.84 -16.80 5.90
CA VAL A 212 7.09 -15.90 7.02
C VAL A 212 8.55 -15.95 7.41
N TYR A 213 9.19 -14.80 7.41
CA TYR A 213 10.58 -14.61 7.82
C TYR A 213 10.66 -13.67 9.02
N THR A 214 11.81 -13.64 9.69
CA THR A 214 12.05 -12.67 10.76
C THR A 214 13.48 -12.14 10.78
N VAL A 215 13.62 -10.88 11.18
CA VAL A 215 14.87 -10.17 11.46
C VAL A 215 14.75 -9.41 12.79
N PRO A 216 15.86 -9.10 13.48
CA PRO A 216 15.84 -8.21 14.65
C PRO A 216 15.42 -6.79 14.30
N ASP A 217 14.87 -6.05 15.26
CA ASP A 217 14.44 -4.66 15.11
C ASP A 217 15.56 -3.61 15.22
N LYS A 218 16.81 -4.04 15.04
CA LYS A 218 18.02 -3.23 15.21
C LYS A 218 18.75 -3.07 13.90
N SER A 219 19.23 -1.87 13.61
CA SER A 219 20.01 -1.57 12.41
C SER A 219 21.16 -2.56 12.22
N GLY A 220 21.40 -2.97 10.98
CA GLY A 220 22.40 -3.97 10.65
C GLY A 220 22.05 -4.72 9.37
N THR A 221 22.86 -5.73 9.04
CA THR A 221 22.65 -6.59 7.88
C THR A 221 22.41 -8.02 8.36
N TYR A 222 21.30 -8.62 7.92
CA TYR A 222 20.88 -9.93 8.38
C TYR A 222 20.53 -10.86 7.22
N THR A 223 20.82 -12.15 7.38
CA THR A 223 20.06 -13.17 6.66
C THR A 223 18.80 -13.45 7.47
N ALA A 224 17.63 -13.22 6.88
CA ALA A 224 16.37 -13.44 7.56
C ALA A 224 16.20 -14.92 7.92
N ARG A 225 15.49 -15.22 9.00
CA ARG A 225 15.17 -16.59 9.39
C ARG A 225 13.76 -16.93 8.96
N ARG A 226 13.58 -17.95 8.11
CA ARG A 226 12.26 -18.48 7.77
C ARG A 226 11.67 -19.22 8.99
N VAL A 227 10.48 -18.82 9.42
CA VAL A 227 9.82 -19.34 10.63
C VAL A 227 8.50 -20.06 10.34
N ALA A 228 7.84 -19.74 9.23
CA ALA A 228 6.59 -20.40 8.86
C ALA A 228 6.30 -20.34 7.35
N SER A 229 5.22 -21.02 6.95
CA SER A 229 4.61 -20.91 5.63
C SER A 229 3.11 -21.08 5.80
N LEU A 230 2.36 -20.02 5.52
CA LEU A 230 0.93 -19.94 5.76
C LEU A 230 0.19 -20.27 4.46
N SER A 231 -0.79 -21.17 4.53
CA SER A 231 -1.70 -21.45 3.41
C SER A 231 -2.72 -20.33 3.28
N ILE A 232 -2.34 -19.30 2.53
CA ILE A 232 -3.14 -18.13 2.19
C ILE A 232 -3.42 -18.21 0.68
N PRO A 233 -4.62 -18.69 0.26
CA PRO A 233 -4.97 -18.84 -1.15
C PRO A 233 -5.29 -17.48 -1.80
N ASP A 234 -4.37 -16.53 -1.66
CA ASP A 234 -4.40 -15.17 -2.23
C ASP A 234 -3.00 -14.53 -2.20
N GLU A 235 -2.89 -13.35 -2.81
CA GLU A 235 -1.74 -12.45 -2.69
C GLU A 235 -1.91 -11.59 -1.42
N VAL A 236 -0.98 -11.72 -0.47
CA VAL A 236 -0.96 -10.93 0.77
C VAL A 236 -0.56 -9.49 0.46
N THR A 237 -1.31 -8.53 1.01
CA THR A 237 -1.10 -7.08 0.78
C THR A 237 -0.76 -6.30 2.05
N ASP A 238 -1.14 -6.79 3.24
CA ASP A 238 -0.66 -6.27 4.53
C ASP A 238 -0.95 -7.27 5.66
N ALA A 239 -0.41 -7.03 6.86
CA ALA A 239 -0.70 -7.83 8.04
C ALA A 239 -0.71 -7.02 9.34
N SER A 240 -1.50 -7.46 10.31
CA SER A 240 -1.53 -6.86 11.65
C SER A 240 -1.69 -7.90 12.75
N ILE A 241 -1.05 -7.66 13.89
CA ILE A 241 -1.18 -8.48 15.10
C ILE A 241 -1.94 -7.69 16.17
N SER A 242 -2.88 -8.33 16.86
CA SER A 242 -3.65 -7.68 17.92
C SER A 242 -2.74 -7.28 19.09
N PRO A 243 -3.07 -6.22 19.85
CA PRO A 243 -2.26 -5.76 20.99
C PRO A 243 -1.93 -6.87 22.01
N ASN A 244 -2.87 -7.77 22.28
CA ASN A 244 -2.65 -8.92 23.16
C ASN A 244 -1.85 -10.10 22.54
N GLY A 245 -1.47 -10.02 21.27
CA GLY A 245 -0.71 -11.05 20.55
C GLY A 245 -1.47 -12.34 20.24
N ARG A 246 -2.80 -12.33 20.28
CA ARG A 246 -3.66 -13.53 20.13
C ARG A 246 -4.39 -13.63 18.80
N GLN A 247 -4.32 -12.59 17.97
CA GLN A 247 -4.85 -12.59 16.62
C GLN A 247 -3.82 -12.04 15.64
N LEU A 248 -3.71 -12.69 14.48
CA LEU A 248 -2.96 -12.21 13.33
C LEU A 248 -3.93 -12.14 12.16
N VAL A 249 -3.92 -11.02 11.46
CA VAL A 249 -4.72 -10.81 10.25
C VAL A 249 -3.75 -10.59 9.09
N LEU A 250 -4.01 -11.25 7.97
CA LEU A 250 -3.39 -10.94 6.69
C LEU A 250 -4.48 -10.47 5.72
N MET A 251 -4.23 -9.39 5.01
CA MET A 251 -5.11 -8.88 3.96
C MET A 251 -4.83 -9.58 2.64
N GLY A 252 -5.86 -9.63 1.80
CA GLY A 252 -5.79 -10.02 0.39
C GLY A 252 -6.84 -9.23 -0.39
N SER A 253 -7.08 -9.61 -1.64
CA SER A 253 -8.03 -8.90 -2.50
C SER A 253 -9.48 -9.10 -2.02
N GLU A 254 -10.11 -8.03 -1.53
CA GLU A 254 -11.47 -8.02 -0.97
C GLU A 254 -11.73 -9.10 0.08
N GLN A 255 -10.71 -9.48 0.84
CA GLN A 255 -10.83 -10.48 1.89
C GLN A 255 -9.71 -10.36 2.92
N MET A 256 -9.91 -10.99 4.07
CA MET A 256 -8.87 -11.14 5.08
C MET A 256 -8.83 -12.54 5.65
N PHE A 257 -7.68 -12.89 6.20
CA PHE A 257 -7.40 -14.19 6.79
C PHE A 257 -7.03 -14.01 8.26
N VAL A 258 -7.91 -14.49 9.15
CA VAL A 258 -7.74 -14.36 10.60
C VAL A 258 -7.18 -15.64 11.19
N LEU A 259 -6.03 -15.55 11.84
CA LEU A 259 -5.41 -16.61 12.60
C LEU A 259 -5.58 -16.29 14.09
N LYS A 260 -5.94 -17.28 14.91
CA LYS A 260 -6.10 -17.14 16.36
C LYS A 260 -5.21 -18.12 17.10
N GLY A 261 -4.60 -17.68 18.20
CA GLY A 261 -3.65 -18.46 18.98
C GLY A 261 -3.37 -17.83 20.33
N ALA A 262 -2.66 -18.57 21.20
CA ALA A 262 -2.24 -18.08 22.52
C ALA A 262 -0.89 -17.34 22.50
N SER A 263 -0.18 -17.40 21.37
CA SER A 263 1.13 -16.78 21.12
C SER A 263 1.37 -16.65 19.62
N LEU A 264 2.34 -15.83 19.20
CA LEU A 264 2.73 -15.71 17.79
C LEU A 264 3.14 -17.06 17.17
N SER A 265 3.86 -17.92 17.90
CA SER A 265 4.21 -19.25 17.40
C SER A 265 2.98 -20.11 17.09
N SER A 266 1.94 -20.01 17.92
CA SER A 266 0.68 -20.73 17.68
C SER A 266 -0.16 -20.08 16.57
N LEU A 267 -0.12 -18.75 16.43
CA LEU A 267 -0.76 -18.02 15.33
C LEU A 267 -0.22 -18.48 13.98
N LEU A 268 1.10 -18.55 13.83
CA LEU A 268 1.77 -18.97 12.59
C LEU A 268 1.55 -20.45 12.22
N LYS A 269 0.89 -21.23 13.09
CA LYS A 269 0.50 -22.63 12.85
C LYS A 269 -1.01 -22.80 12.72
N ALA A 270 -1.79 -21.76 13.01
CA ALA A 270 -3.25 -21.83 13.01
C ALA A 270 -3.77 -21.92 11.58
N LYS A 271 -4.92 -22.59 11.42
CA LYS A 271 -5.66 -22.58 10.15
C LYS A 271 -6.31 -21.21 9.97
N PRO A 272 -6.04 -20.46 8.87
CA PRO A 272 -6.65 -19.17 8.67
C PRO A 272 -8.17 -19.27 8.46
N ARG A 273 -8.93 -18.41 9.12
CA ARG A 273 -10.35 -18.18 8.85
C ARG A 273 -10.50 -17.04 7.87
N ARG A 274 -11.02 -17.33 6.68
CA ARG A 274 -11.30 -16.34 5.66
C ARG A 274 -12.56 -15.54 5.97
N ILE A 275 -12.52 -14.24 5.73
CA ILE A 275 -13.66 -13.33 5.79
C ILE A 275 -13.66 -12.52 4.51
N ALA A 276 -14.77 -12.54 3.78
CA ALA A 276 -14.94 -11.72 2.58
C ALA A 276 -15.27 -10.28 2.98
N LEU A 277 -14.71 -9.34 2.22
CA LEU A 277 -14.87 -7.90 2.33
C LEU A 277 -15.29 -7.31 0.95
N PRO A 278 -16.40 -7.79 0.35
CA PRO A 278 -16.86 -7.26 -0.94
C PRO A 278 -17.01 -5.74 -0.88
N GLY A 279 -16.55 -5.07 -1.95
CA GLY A 279 -16.64 -3.61 -2.09
C GLY A 279 -15.64 -2.81 -1.26
N ALA A 280 -14.73 -3.47 -0.54
CA ALA A 280 -13.59 -2.81 0.11
C ALA A 280 -12.47 -2.45 -0.90
N GLY A 281 -12.52 -3.00 -2.12
CA GLY A 281 -11.51 -2.82 -3.14
C GLY A 281 -10.20 -3.55 -2.84
N GLN A 282 -9.13 -3.11 -3.48
CA GLN A 282 -7.78 -3.60 -3.21
C GLN A 282 -7.30 -3.02 -1.88
N THR A 283 -7.46 -3.78 -0.81
CA THR A 283 -7.03 -3.38 0.53
C THR A 283 -5.52 -3.56 0.69
N GLU A 284 -4.82 -2.50 1.07
CA GLU A 284 -3.35 -2.44 1.16
C GLU A 284 -2.87 -2.05 2.56
N GLY A 285 -3.77 -1.78 3.51
CA GLY A 285 -3.40 -1.50 4.90
C GLY A 285 -4.36 -2.12 5.90
N VAL A 286 -3.82 -2.66 7.00
CA VAL A 286 -4.58 -3.15 8.14
C VAL A 286 -3.88 -2.87 9.47
N LEU A 287 -4.64 -2.40 10.46
CA LEU A 287 -4.13 -2.13 11.80
C LEU A 287 -5.16 -2.52 12.85
N PHE A 288 -4.77 -3.34 13.83
CA PHE A 288 -5.55 -3.45 15.06
C PHE A 288 -5.48 -2.15 15.86
N THR A 289 -6.64 -1.53 16.09
CA THR A 289 -6.78 -0.36 16.97
C THR A 289 -7.10 -0.77 18.41
N ASP A 290 -7.65 -1.97 18.58
CA ASP A 290 -7.79 -2.70 19.84
C ASP A 290 -7.77 -4.22 19.56
N ASP A 291 -8.08 -5.06 20.55
CA ASP A 291 -8.05 -6.52 20.38
C ASP A 291 -9.13 -7.11 19.45
N GLN A 292 -10.10 -6.31 19.00
CA GLN A 292 -11.27 -6.72 18.20
C GLN A 292 -11.56 -5.80 17.01
N THR A 293 -10.99 -4.61 16.97
CA THR A 293 -11.27 -3.60 15.96
C THR A 293 -10.06 -3.43 15.04
N LEU A 294 -10.31 -3.51 13.74
CA LEU A 294 -9.36 -3.20 12.69
C LEU A 294 -9.69 -1.86 12.04
N LEU A 295 -8.66 -1.10 11.72
CA LEU A 295 -8.67 -0.09 10.66
C LEU A 295 -8.14 -0.75 9.37
N ILE A 296 -8.78 -0.49 8.25
CA ILE A 296 -8.41 -1.05 6.93
C ILE A 296 -8.40 0.08 5.91
N SER A 297 -7.34 0.18 5.10
CA SER A 297 -7.26 1.10 3.97
C SER A 297 -7.20 0.35 2.63
N SER A 298 -7.78 0.95 1.60
CA SER A 298 -7.56 0.55 0.21
C SER A 298 -6.44 1.35 -0.45
N GLU A 299 -5.89 0.83 -1.55
CA GLU A 299 -4.90 1.50 -2.40
C GLU A 299 -5.40 2.87 -2.88
N GLN A 300 -6.68 2.96 -3.26
CA GLN A 300 -7.33 4.21 -3.64
C GLN A 300 -7.65 5.11 -2.44
N GLY A 301 -7.30 4.70 -1.21
CA GLY A 301 -7.39 5.46 0.03
C GLY A 301 -8.71 5.35 0.80
N SER A 302 -9.66 4.48 0.43
CA SER A 302 -10.88 4.33 1.23
C SER A 302 -10.54 3.73 2.59
N LEU A 303 -11.09 4.31 3.67
CA LEU A 303 -10.81 3.90 5.04
C LEU A 303 -12.03 3.23 5.66
N TYR A 304 -11.83 2.08 6.29
CA TYR A 304 -12.86 1.27 6.90
C TYR A 304 -12.49 0.87 8.32
N GLN A 305 -13.50 0.75 9.18
CA GLN A 305 -13.40 0.02 10.42
C GLN A 305 -14.01 -1.36 10.23
N TYR A 306 -13.36 -2.40 10.75
CA TYR A 306 -13.96 -3.71 10.89
C TYR A 306 -13.94 -4.16 12.36
N LYS A 307 -15.12 -4.37 12.94
CA LYS A 307 -15.24 -4.98 14.28
C LYS A 307 -15.43 -6.48 14.15
N MET A 308 -14.47 -7.24 14.67
CA MET A 308 -14.55 -8.69 14.75
C MET A 308 -15.77 -9.13 15.58
N PRO A 309 -16.48 -10.19 15.15
CA PRO A 309 -17.59 -10.77 15.90
C PRO A 309 -17.14 -11.48 17.17
#